data_AF-A0A4Q2S0T3-F1
#
_entry.id   AF-A0A4Q2S0T3-F1
#
_cell.length_a   1.000
_cell.length_b   1.000
_cell.length_c   1.000
_cell.angle_alpha   90.00
_cell.angle_beta   90.00
_cell.angle_gamma   90.00
#
_symmetry.space_group_name_H-M   'P 1'
#
loop_
_entity.id
_entity.type
_entity.pdbx_description
1 polymer ?
#
loop_
_entity_poly.entity_id
_entity_poly.type
_entity_poly.pdbx_seq_one_letter_code
_entity_poly.pdbx_strand_id
1 'polypeptide(L)'
;MRRHVSITSTIGLVAALVAAVTAAPATAADEEPRVAPRSFEMRAPASSSYRTGEASQLLSGSATFSPANRMPGMPTSTQPQHQFSMPAGSLTVNVSYGYHWQTDALTYNYSLDTEMLGPDPSGTTRTMLGFGAARNGTCQLEEETYAWVYSTIPDVLLYDNKDTPDLASAAGWDCAVLLVDAGPGTTPYDVFIAPFDKEVAVPQLSVQAPKRDRLVKKVWTRIPVKVANAAPEGVDARDVVVTGTGKGVKVRPFEVGTLEGLDDTEGYVWARLTRPKATLSLVVSEKGEALGRSSVKLRTRPAPAPPRAGSWSASGVDFTVRGGKVRGFSIQTQTRCGGYPDLPTTTTNTYSFVTTAIPRNNELVGTERKEGGDAAYSAYLEIEFVSPTKAVGKFSYYGPARCVAVDGFSAKRKR
;
A
#
# COMPACT_ATOMS: atom_id res chain seq x y z
N MET A 1 58.62 -14.38 -42.33
CA MET A 1 57.28 -14.60 -42.94
C MET A 1 56.26 -14.13 -41.91
N ARG A 2 55.66 -12.94 -42.06
CA ARG A 2 54.27 -12.70 -42.56
C ARG A 2 53.22 -13.48 -41.73
N ARG A 3 52.23 -12.90 -41.04
CA ARG A 3 51.59 -11.57 -41.07
C ARG A 3 50.93 -11.26 -39.71
N HIS A 4 50.97 -9.97 -39.34
CA HIS A 4 50.07 -9.27 -38.43
C HIS A 4 48.63 -9.18 -38.97
N VAL A 5 47.64 -9.11 -38.08
CA VAL A 5 46.58 -8.06 -38.08
C VAL A 5 46.16 -7.78 -36.63
N SER A 6 46.43 -6.56 -36.15
CA SER A 6 45.73 -5.90 -35.04
C SER A 6 44.61 -5.03 -35.62
N ILE A 7 43.49 -4.92 -34.92
CA ILE A 7 42.43 -3.96 -35.23
C ILE A 7 42.51 -2.82 -34.21
N THR A 8 42.88 -1.66 -34.71
CA THR A 8 42.91 -0.36 -34.03
C THR A 8 41.56 0.31 -34.22
N SER A 9 40.93 0.81 -33.16
CA SER A 9 39.72 1.63 -33.24
C SER A 9 40.07 3.09 -32.96
N THR A 10 39.60 3.96 -33.84
CA THR A 10 40.02 5.33 -34.06
C THR A 10 39.22 6.30 -33.18
N ILE A 11 39.90 7.12 -32.38
CA ILE A 11 39.34 8.29 -31.71
C ILE A 11 39.58 9.51 -32.62
N GLY A 12 38.51 10.19 -33.03
CA GLY A 12 38.53 11.41 -33.82
C GLY A 12 37.61 12.47 -33.22
N LEU A 13 38.23 13.58 -32.85
CA LEU A 13 37.72 14.79 -32.21
C LEU A 13 36.99 15.69 -33.24
N VAL A 14 35.80 16.27 -32.93
CA VAL A 14 35.33 17.54 -33.55
C VAL A 14 34.49 18.38 -32.57
N ALA A 15 35.08 19.53 -32.23
CA ALA A 15 34.58 20.91 -32.02
C ALA A 15 33.24 21.25 -31.31
N ALA A 16 33.41 22.25 -30.43
CA ALA A 16 32.46 23.08 -29.71
C ALA A 16 31.43 23.83 -30.58
N LEU A 17 30.27 24.12 -29.99
CA LEU A 17 29.47 25.30 -30.31
C LEU A 17 29.05 26.01 -29.02
N VAL A 18 29.51 27.25 -28.89
CA VAL A 18 29.13 28.24 -27.87
C VAL A 18 27.89 28.96 -28.38
N ALA A 19 26.82 29.00 -27.57
CA ALA A 19 25.72 29.94 -27.75
C ALA A 19 25.48 30.66 -26.43
N ALA A 20 25.92 31.92 -26.40
CA ALA A 20 25.63 32.87 -25.34
C ALA A 20 24.15 33.29 -25.44
N VAL A 21 23.40 33.09 -24.37
CA VAL A 21 22.09 33.74 -24.17
C VAL A 21 22.27 34.79 -23.08
N THR A 22 22.19 36.04 -23.49
CA THR A 22 22.13 37.22 -22.63
C THR A 22 20.75 37.29 -21.97
N ALA A 23 20.69 37.03 -20.66
CA ALA A 23 19.48 37.25 -19.88
C ALA A 23 19.47 38.70 -19.35
N ALA A 24 18.39 39.42 -19.68
CA ALA A 24 18.06 40.74 -19.16
C ALA A 24 17.74 40.69 -17.65
N PRO A 25 17.91 41.80 -16.90
CA PRO A 25 17.64 41.83 -15.47
C PRO A 25 16.13 41.76 -15.20
N ALA A 26 15.70 40.72 -14.50
CA ALA A 26 14.35 40.63 -13.95
C ALA A 26 14.22 41.59 -12.76
N THR A 27 13.26 42.49 -12.89
CA THR A 27 12.81 43.42 -11.85
C THR A 27 12.17 42.65 -10.70
N ALA A 28 12.53 43.06 -9.48
CA ALA A 28 11.99 42.51 -8.24
C ALA A 28 10.48 42.74 -8.16
N ALA A 29 9.70 41.66 -8.24
CA ALA A 29 8.30 41.62 -7.88
C ALA A 29 8.17 41.02 -6.49
N ASP A 30 7.47 41.73 -5.61
CA ASP A 30 7.14 41.34 -4.24
C ASP A 30 6.60 39.91 -4.16
N GLU A 31 7.31 39.06 -3.43
CA GLU A 31 6.92 37.69 -3.16
C GLU A 31 5.92 37.66 -1.99
N GLU A 32 4.62 37.71 -2.31
CA GLU A 32 3.58 37.23 -1.38
C GLU A 32 3.84 35.75 -1.07
N PRO A 33 3.78 35.31 0.20
CA PRO A 33 4.00 33.91 0.54
C PRO A 33 2.85 33.07 -0.03
N ARG A 34 3.11 32.43 -1.18
CA ARG A 34 2.30 31.35 -1.73
C ARG A 34 2.29 30.22 -0.71
N VAL A 35 1.20 30.11 0.04
CA VAL A 35 0.86 28.91 0.80
C VAL A 35 0.67 27.79 -0.23
N ALA A 36 1.63 26.88 -0.31
CA ALA A 36 1.51 25.69 -1.13
C ALA A 36 0.20 24.96 -0.76
N PRO A 37 -0.71 24.68 -1.70
CA PRO A 37 -1.81 23.77 -1.43
C PRO A 37 -1.20 22.42 -1.06
N ARG A 38 -1.46 21.95 0.16
CA ARG A 38 -1.19 20.56 0.53
C ARG A 38 -2.12 19.71 -0.34
N SER A 39 -1.59 19.15 -1.42
CA SER A 39 -2.25 18.16 -2.24
C SER A 39 -2.55 16.95 -1.37
N PHE A 40 -3.81 16.82 -0.95
CA PHE A 40 -4.35 15.53 -0.57
C PHE A 40 -4.87 14.90 -1.85
N GLU A 41 -4.15 13.91 -2.34
CA GLU A 41 -4.65 13.03 -3.37
C GLU A 41 -5.78 12.19 -2.73
N MET A 42 -7.01 12.42 -3.17
CA MET A 42 -8.09 11.48 -2.88
C MET A 42 -7.80 10.24 -3.71
N ARG A 43 -7.23 9.19 -3.10
CA ARG A 43 -7.32 7.85 -3.67
C ARG A 43 -8.79 7.52 -3.87
N ALA A 44 -9.09 7.01 -5.05
CA ALA A 44 -10.39 6.41 -5.34
C ALA A 44 -10.73 5.40 -4.22
N PRO A 45 -12.02 5.23 -3.86
CA PRO A 45 -12.39 4.05 -3.08
C PRO A 45 -11.86 2.84 -3.83
N ALA A 46 -11.00 2.05 -3.19
CA ALA A 46 -10.34 0.88 -3.74
C ALA A 46 -11.31 0.13 -4.65
N SER A 47 -11.12 0.31 -5.96
CA SER A 47 -11.92 -0.35 -6.97
C SER A 47 -11.23 -1.65 -7.31
N SER A 48 -11.31 -2.62 -6.42
CA SER A 48 -11.49 -4.01 -6.81
C SER A 48 -11.76 -4.83 -5.55
N SER A 49 -12.92 -5.45 -5.58
CA SER A 49 -13.32 -6.51 -4.68
C SER A 49 -12.46 -7.75 -4.93
N TYR A 50 -11.25 -7.79 -4.40
CA TYR A 50 -10.58 -9.07 -4.15
C TYR A 50 -10.68 -9.38 -2.65
N ARG A 51 -11.69 -10.18 -2.32
CA ARG A 51 -11.72 -10.94 -1.07
C ARG A 51 -10.58 -11.96 -1.13
N THR A 52 -9.43 -11.64 -0.58
CA THR A 52 -8.52 -12.65 -0.03
C THR A 52 -8.29 -12.30 1.42
N GLY A 53 -9.05 -12.95 2.28
CA GLY A 53 -8.76 -12.96 3.71
C GLY A 53 -7.44 -13.71 3.94
N GLU A 54 -6.83 -13.42 5.09
CA GLU A 54 -5.60 -14.02 5.60
C GLU A 54 -4.32 -13.31 5.11
N ALA A 55 -3.73 -12.57 6.03
CA ALA A 55 -2.51 -11.79 5.85
C ALA A 55 -1.33 -12.75 5.84
N SER A 56 -0.96 -13.21 4.65
CA SER A 56 0.35 -13.76 4.26
C SER A 56 0.26 -13.97 2.76
N GLN A 57 1.05 -13.26 1.96
CA GLN A 57 1.11 -13.53 0.53
C GLN A 57 2.37 -14.32 0.23
N LEU A 58 2.20 -15.41 -0.51
CA LEU A 58 3.31 -16.11 -1.12
C LEU A 58 3.96 -15.16 -2.14
N LEU A 59 5.20 -14.73 -1.88
CA LEU A 59 5.96 -13.86 -2.77
C LEU A 59 6.67 -14.66 -3.85
N SER A 60 7.23 -15.79 -3.43
CA SER A 60 7.98 -16.69 -4.28
C SER A 60 7.98 -18.09 -3.69
N GLY A 61 8.32 -19.09 -4.48
CA GLY A 61 8.68 -20.39 -3.96
C GLY A 61 9.54 -21.15 -4.93
N SER A 62 10.28 -22.12 -4.42
CA SER A 62 11.15 -22.96 -5.24
C SER A 62 11.03 -24.43 -4.88
N ALA A 63 11.12 -25.29 -5.87
CA ALA A 63 11.34 -26.72 -5.66
C ALA A 63 12.51 -27.19 -6.49
N THR A 64 13.34 -28.05 -5.92
CA THR A 64 14.52 -28.62 -6.58
C THR A 64 14.33 -30.12 -6.78
N PHE A 65 14.16 -30.52 -8.03
CA PHE A 65 14.05 -31.91 -8.46
C PHE A 65 15.45 -32.46 -8.70
N SER A 66 15.70 -33.68 -8.25
CA SER A 66 16.98 -34.37 -8.45
C SER A 66 16.72 -35.87 -8.62
N PRO A 67 17.68 -36.67 -9.11
CA PRO A 67 17.53 -38.12 -9.21
C PRO A 67 17.18 -38.80 -7.87
N ALA A 68 17.61 -38.22 -6.74
CA ALA A 68 17.28 -38.72 -5.41
C ALA A 68 15.80 -38.54 -5.03
N ASN A 69 15.11 -37.61 -5.70
CA ASN A 69 13.72 -37.24 -5.48
C ASN A 69 12.77 -37.89 -6.50
N ARG A 70 13.26 -38.85 -7.30
CA ARG A 70 12.44 -39.64 -8.22
C ARG A 70 11.49 -40.53 -7.42
N MET A 71 10.22 -40.57 -7.83
CA MET A 71 9.18 -41.31 -7.09
C MET A 71 9.43 -42.83 -7.14
N PRO A 72 9.58 -43.50 -5.99
CA PRO A 72 9.81 -44.95 -5.95
C PRO A 72 8.67 -45.74 -6.60
N GLY A 73 9.01 -46.74 -7.42
CA GLY A 73 8.04 -47.64 -8.05
C GLY A 73 7.37 -47.08 -9.30
N MET A 74 7.66 -45.84 -9.70
CA MET A 74 7.25 -45.32 -11.00
C MET A 74 8.17 -45.86 -12.11
N PRO A 75 7.63 -46.21 -13.29
CA PRO A 75 8.46 -46.65 -14.41
C PRO A 75 9.38 -45.49 -14.81
N THR A 76 10.66 -45.80 -15.04
CA THR A 76 11.58 -44.91 -15.74
C THR A 76 11.68 -45.42 -17.17
N SER A 77 11.16 -44.67 -18.13
CA SER A 77 11.36 -45.01 -19.54
C SER A 77 12.85 -45.07 -19.86
N THR A 78 13.32 -46.04 -20.63
CA THR A 78 14.72 -46.06 -21.12
C THR A 78 14.93 -45.18 -22.34
N GLN A 79 13.86 -44.60 -22.88
CA GLN A 79 13.89 -43.75 -24.06
C GLN A 79 14.30 -42.32 -23.67
N PRO A 80 15.36 -41.74 -24.28
CA PRO A 80 15.87 -40.42 -23.91
C PRO A 80 14.82 -39.30 -23.97
N GLN A 81 13.90 -39.34 -24.93
CA GLN A 81 12.85 -38.33 -25.09
C GLN A 81 11.77 -38.36 -24.01
N HIS A 82 11.83 -39.31 -23.08
CA HIS A 82 10.91 -39.45 -21.96
C HIS A 82 11.59 -39.24 -20.60
N GLN A 83 12.83 -38.75 -20.60
CA GLN A 83 13.60 -38.45 -19.40
C GLN A 83 14.06 -36.99 -19.42
N PHE A 84 14.00 -36.34 -18.26
CA PHE A 84 14.57 -35.01 -18.08
C PHE A 84 16.10 -35.07 -18.11
N SER A 85 16.70 -34.09 -18.78
CA SER A 85 18.11 -33.72 -18.66
C SER A 85 18.31 -32.93 -17.37
N MET A 86 19.24 -33.36 -16.52
CA MET A 86 19.60 -32.68 -15.28
C MET A 86 21.09 -32.33 -15.29
N PRO A 87 21.53 -31.35 -16.09
CA PRO A 87 22.94 -31.08 -16.35
C PRO A 87 23.74 -30.68 -15.08
N ALA A 88 23.08 -30.05 -14.10
CA ALA A 88 23.66 -29.74 -12.79
C ALA A 88 23.29 -30.78 -11.70
N GLY A 89 22.78 -31.95 -12.08
CA GLY A 89 22.25 -32.97 -11.17
C GLY A 89 20.90 -32.62 -10.53
N SER A 90 20.31 -31.48 -10.91
CA SER A 90 18.98 -31.05 -10.47
C SER A 90 18.32 -30.10 -11.46
N LEU A 91 17.01 -29.90 -11.29
CA LEU A 91 16.20 -28.88 -11.95
C LEU A 91 15.48 -28.08 -10.88
N THR A 92 15.47 -26.75 -11.01
CA THR A 92 14.78 -25.87 -10.06
C THR A 92 13.63 -25.18 -10.75
N VAL A 93 12.43 -25.32 -10.17
CA VAL A 93 11.29 -24.48 -10.53
C VAL A 93 11.24 -23.29 -9.59
N ASN A 94 11.05 -22.10 -10.15
CA ASN A 94 10.75 -20.89 -9.40
C ASN A 94 9.32 -20.46 -9.71
N VAL A 95 8.56 -20.13 -8.67
CA VAL A 95 7.24 -19.54 -8.76
C VAL A 95 7.35 -18.13 -8.25
N SER A 96 6.96 -17.14 -9.06
CA SER A 96 6.87 -15.74 -8.64
C SER A 96 5.48 -15.18 -8.90
N TYR A 97 5.10 -14.19 -8.11
CA TYR A 97 3.75 -13.64 -8.07
C TYR A 97 3.82 -12.19 -8.52
N GLY A 98 2.91 -11.78 -9.38
CA GLY A 98 2.90 -10.41 -9.88
C GLY A 98 1.55 -10.04 -10.48
N TYR A 99 1.28 -8.74 -10.54
CA TYR A 99 0.12 -8.22 -11.25
C TYR A 99 0.36 -8.24 -12.75
N HIS A 100 -0.60 -8.77 -13.48
CA HIS A 100 -0.60 -8.72 -14.93
C HIS A 100 -0.97 -7.31 -15.40
N TRP A 101 -0.05 -6.66 -16.10
CA TRP A 101 -0.12 -5.25 -16.46
C TRP A 101 -1.34 -4.83 -17.30
N GLN A 102 -2.02 -5.77 -17.99
CA GLN A 102 -3.23 -5.46 -18.77
C GLN A 102 -4.53 -5.65 -18.00
N THR A 103 -4.55 -6.60 -17.06
CA THR A 103 -5.79 -7.06 -16.40
C THR A 103 -5.86 -6.65 -14.94
N ASP A 104 -4.76 -6.16 -14.37
CA ASP A 104 -4.60 -5.87 -12.94
C ASP A 104 -4.97 -7.09 -12.07
N ALA A 105 -4.90 -8.28 -12.66
CA ALA A 105 -5.13 -9.55 -12.00
C ALA A 105 -3.80 -10.06 -11.46
N LEU A 106 -3.82 -10.61 -10.25
CA LEU A 106 -2.67 -11.33 -9.73
C LEU A 106 -2.44 -12.58 -10.58
N THR A 107 -1.20 -12.90 -10.90
CA THR A 107 -0.81 -14.04 -11.74
C THR A 107 0.36 -14.80 -11.13
N TYR A 108 0.41 -16.11 -11.35
CA TYR A 108 1.60 -16.91 -11.13
C TYR A 108 2.49 -16.86 -12.36
N ASN A 109 3.79 -16.74 -12.15
CA ASN A 109 4.79 -16.97 -13.18
C ASN A 109 5.62 -18.18 -12.74
N TYR A 110 5.61 -19.22 -13.56
CA TYR A 110 6.45 -20.39 -13.36
C TYR A 110 7.67 -20.26 -14.27
N SER A 111 8.84 -20.57 -13.74
CA SER A 111 10.04 -20.71 -14.54
C SER A 111 10.70 -22.03 -14.17
N LEU A 112 10.71 -22.94 -15.13
CA LEU A 112 11.43 -24.20 -15.08
C LEU A 112 12.28 -24.24 -16.34
N ASP A 113 13.59 -24.14 -16.17
CA ASP A 113 14.53 -24.40 -17.24
C ASP A 113 14.77 -25.91 -17.29
N THR A 114 14.32 -26.57 -18.35
CA THR A 114 14.43 -28.02 -18.49
C THR A 114 14.58 -28.43 -19.95
N GLU A 115 15.50 -29.36 -20.17
CA GLU A 115 15.69 -30.06 -21.43
C GLU A 115 15.30 -31.53 -21.26
N MET A 116 14.86 -32.19 -22.34
CA MET A 116 14.73 -33.65 -22.39
C MET A 116 16.04 -34.26 -22.89
N LEU A 117 16.37 -35.50 -22.48
CA LEU A 117 17.60 -36.18 -22.94
C LEU A 117 17.59 -36.51 -24.45
N GLY A 118 16.45 -36.39 -25.13
CA GLY A 118 16.34 -36.55 -26.59
C GLY A 118 15.10 -35.89 -27.17
N PRO A 119 15.06 -35.68 -28.50
CA PRO A 119 13.90 -35.11 -29.18
C PRO A 119 12.73 -36.09 -29.22
N ASP A 120 11.49 -35.59 -29.08
CA ASP A 120 10.28 -36.38 -29.28
C ASP A 120 9.81 -36.31 -30.75
N PRO A 121 9.99 -37.35 -31.56
CA PRO A 121 9.57 -37.36 -32.95
C PRO A 121 8.05 -37.49 -33.13
N SER A 122 7.31 -37.96 -32.12
CA SER A 122 5.84 -38.06 -32.21
C SER A 122 5.12 -36.80 -31.74
N GLY A 123 5.80 -35.91 -31.02
CA GLY A 123 5.20 -34.69 -30.46
C GLY A 123 4.07 -34.97 -29.48
N THR A 124 4.07 -36.16 -28.86
CA THR A 124 3.01 -36.64 -27.96
C THR A 124 3.40 -36.48 -26.49
N THR A 125 4.66 -36.21 -26.21
CA THR A 125 5.21 -36.10 -24.86
C THR A 125 4.84 -34.76 -24.24
N ARG A 126 4.40 -34.80 -22.99
CA ARG A 126 4.07 -33.61 -22.20
C ARG A 126 4.85 -33.61 -20.91
N THR A 127 5.19 -32.40 -20.48
CA THR A 127 5.69 -32.13 -19.13
C THR A 127 4.56 -31.53 -18.33
N MET A 128 4.32 -32.07 -17.13
CA MET A 128 3.40 -31.50 -16.16
C MET A 128 4.19 -31.05 -14.93
N LEU A 129 3.86 -29.84 -14.47
CA LEU A 129 4.31 -29.27 -13.21
C LEU A 129 3.08 -29.10 -12.32
N GLY A 130 3.11 -29.72 -11.13
CA GLY A 130 2.04 -29.65 -10.16
C GLY A 130 2.51 -29.15 -8.79
N PHE A 131 1.62 -28.49 -8.05
CA PHE A 131 1.84 -28.01 -6.69
C PHE A 131 0.72 -28.48 -5.78
N GLY A 132 1.04 -28.74 -4.52
CA GLY A 132 0.06 -29.27 -3.59
C GLY A 132 0.57 -29.44 -2.16
N ALA A 133 -0.22 -30.15 -1.35
CA ALA A 133 0.07 -30.42 0.05
C ALA A 133 0.53 -31.87 0.28
N ALA A 134 1.61 -32.05 1.03
CA ALA A 134 2.15 -33.33 1.43
C ALA A 134 1.24 -33.96 2.50
N ARG A 135 0.52 -35.02 2.14
CA ARG A 135 -0.33 -35.79 3.05
C ARG A 135 0.06 -37.27 3.01
N ASN A 136 0.30 -37.86 4.18
CA ASN A 136 0.65 -39.28 4.33
C ASN A 136 1.83 -39.73 3.43
N GLY A 137 2.81 -38.85 3.22
CA GLY A 137 3.97 -39.14 2.36
C GLY A 137 3.71 -39.05 0.86
N THR A 138 2.57 -38.48 0.44
CA THR A 138 2.21 -38.23 -0.96
C THR A 138 1.90 -36.75 -1.19
N CYS A 139 2.26 -36.20 -2.35
CA CYS A 139 1.84 -34.84 -2.72
C CYS A 139 0.42 -34.89 -3.27
N GLN A 140 -0.56 -34.32 -2.56
CA GLN A 140 -1.90 -34.13 -3.07
C GLN A 140 -1.91 -32.86 -3.92
N LEU A 141 -1.92 -33.04 -5.25
CA LEU A 141 -1.93 -31.93 -6.18
C LEU A 141 -3.24 -31.14 -6.06
N GLU A 142 -3.09 -29.83 -5.89
CA GLU A 142 -4.19 -28.86 -5.84
C GLU A 142 -4.17 -27.98 -7.09
N GLU A 143 -2.99 -27.83 -7.71
CA GLU A 143 -2.77 -27.03 -8.90
C GLU A 143 -1.82 -27.76 -9.86
N GLU A 144 -2.10 -27.71 -11.15
CA GLU A 144 -1.25 -28.28 -12.20
C GLU A 144 -1.27 -27.45 -13.48
N THR A 145 -0.14 -27.46 -14.17
CA THR A 145 0.02 -26.88 -15.50
C THR A 145 0.79 -27.85 -16.39
N TYR A 146 0.50 -27.80 -17.70
CA TYR A 146 1.06 -28.71 -18.70
C TYR A 146 1.67 -27.91 -19.85
N ALA A 147 2.86 -28.29 -20.28
CA ALA A 147 3.39 -27.89 -21.59
C ALA A 147 3.67 -29.12 -22.45
N TRP A 148 3.39 -28.93 -23.73
CA TRP A 148 3.82 -29.85 -24.76
C TRP A 148 5.30 -29.65 -25.05
N VAL A 149 6.02 -30.77 -25.14
CA VAL A 149 7.43 -30.76 -25.54
C VAL A 149 7.47 -30.66 -27.07
N TYR A 150 7.36 -29.45 -27.61
CA TYR A 150 7.60 -29.23 -29.04
C TYR A 150 9.11 -29.24 -29.29
N SER A 151 9.57 -30.21 -30.08
CA SER A 151 10.98 -30.54 -30.29
C SER A 151 11.88 -29.34 -30.62
N THR A 152 13.12 -29.39 -30.11
CA THR A 152 14.34 -28.58 -30.43
C THR A 152 14.55 -27.23 -29.74
N ILE A 153 13.64 -26.76 -28.88
CA ILE A 153 13.90 -25.55 -28.09
C ILE A 153 14.50 -25.98 -26.73
N PRO A 154 15.74 -25.56 -26.39
CA PRO A 154 16.41 -25.94 -25.15
C PRO A 154 15.72 -25.42 -23.87
N ASP A 155 14.79 -24.47 -23.99
CA ASP A 155 14.09 -23.91 -22.83
C ASP A 155 12.58 -24.16 -22.98
N VAL A 156 12.03 -25.15 -22.27
CA VAL A 156 10.56 -25.24 -22.10
C VAL A 156 10.14 -24.21 -21.05
N LEU A 157 9.99 -22.96 -21.47
CA LEU A 157 9.36 -21.92 -20.65
C LEU A 157 7.87 -22.25 -20.48
N LEU A 158 7.54 -22.89 -19.35
CA LEU A 158 6.18 -23.04 -18.85
C LEU A 158 5.63 -21.66 -18.42
N TYR A 159 5.15 -20.88 -19.38
CA TYR A 159 4.45 -19.64 -19.10
C TYR A 159 2.93 -19.88 -19.11
N ASP A 160 2.32 -19.91 -17.93
CA ASP A 160 0.88 -20.04 -17.76
C ASP A 160 0.35 -18.87 -16.92
N ASN A 161 -0.35 -17.93 -17.58
CA ASN A 161 -1.03 -16.84 -16.92
C ASN A 161 -2.44 -17.29 -16.54
N LYS A 162 -2.59 -17.87 -15.34
CA LYS A 162 -3.93 -18.11 -14.78
C LYS A 162 -4.46 -16.83 -14.14
N ASP A 163 -5.59 -16.36 -14.65
CA ASP A 163 -6.18 -15.05 -14.31
C ASP A 163 -6.71 -14.90 -12.87
N THR A 164 -6.64 -15.93 -12.02
CA THR A 164 -7.03 -15.82 -10.61
C THR A 164 -6.34 -16.89 -9.75
N PRO A 165 -5.18 -16.61 -9.15
CA PRO A 165 -4.62 -17.48 -8.13
C PRO A 165 -5.58 -17.58 -6.94
N ASP A 166 -5.99 -18.79 -6.57
CA ASP A 166 -6.45 -19.02 -5.20
C ASP A 166 -5.22 -18.95 -4.29
N LEU A 167 -4.88 -17.73 -3.87
CA LEU A 167 -3.76 -17.46 -2.97
C LEU A 167 -3.85 -18.27 -1.68
N ALA A 168 -5.05 -18.62 -1.22
CA ALA A 168 -5.21 -19.44 -0.03
C ALA A 168 -4.77 -20.88 -0.30
N SER A 169 -5.06 -21.43 -1.48
CA SER A 169 -4.51 -22.73 -1.92
C SER A 169 -2.99 -22.67 -2.07
N ALA A 170 -2.46 -21.60 -2.67
CA ALA A 170 -1.02 -21.41 -2.85
C ALA A 170 -0.25 -21.39 -1.52
N ALA A 171 -0.81 -20.73 -0.50
CA ALA A 171 -0.26 -20.71 0.84
C ALA A 171 -0.18 -22.12 1.47
N GLY A 172 -1.00 -23.06 1.02
CA GLY A 172 -1.02 -24.46 1.44
C GLY A 172 0.07 -25.34 0.80
N TRP A 173 0.61 -24.99 -0.37
CA TRP A 173 1.48 -25.89 -1.13
C TRP A 173 2.85 -26.13 -0.50
N ASP A 174 3.20 -27.33 -0.05
CA ASP A 174 4.51 -27.64 0.54
C ASP A 174 5.27 -28.73 -0.25
N CYS A 175 4.71 -29.16 -1.38
CA CYS A 175 5.35 -30.05 -2.33
C CYS A 175 5.08 -29.64 -3.78
N ALA A 176 6.01 -30.00 -4.64
CA ALA A 176 5.89 -29.88 -6.09
C ALA A 176 6.15 -31.23 -6.76
N VAL A 177 5.47 -31.47 -7.87
CA VAL A 177 5.62 -32.67 -8.71
C VAL A 177 6.01 -32.25 -10.11
N LEU A 178 6.98 -32.94 -10.66
CA LEU A 178 7.39 -32.81 -12.06
C LEU A 178 7.26 -34.19 -12.71
N LEU A 179 6.46 -34.30 -13.77
CA LEU A 179 6.30 -35.57 -14.50
C LEU A 179 6.33 -35.39 -16.01
N VAL A 180 6.64 -36.49 -16.69
CA VAL A 180 6.58 -36.64 -18.14
C VAL A 180 5.57 -37.74 -18.48
N ASP A 181 4.65 -37.49 -19.40
CA ASP A 181 3.68 -38.49 -19.87
C ASP A 181 3.34 -38.34 -21.37
N ALA A 182 2.38 -39.14 -21.86
CA ALA A 182 1.83 -39.04 -23.21
C ALA A 182 0.43 -38.41 -23.24
N GLY A 183 0.03 -37.74 -22.16
CA GLY A 183 -1.28 -37.13 -21.99
C GLY A 183 -2.18 -37.80 -20.94
N PRO A 184 -3.40 -37.26 -20.76
CA PRO A 184 -4.28 -37.64 -19.66
C PRO A 184 -4.62 -39.13 -19.65
N GLY A 185 -4.47 -39.77 -18.48
CA GLY A 185 -4.78 -41.19 -18.29
C GLY A 185 -3.74 -42.17 -18.81
N THR A 186 -2.58 -41.68 -19.28
CA THR A 186 -1.44 -42.53 -19.64
C THR A 186 -0.56 -42.83 -18.43
N THR A 187 0.23 -43.92 -18.50
CA THR A 187 1.23 -44.19 -17.47
C THR A 187 2.36 -43.16 -17.60
N PRO A 188 2.72 -42.44 -16.53
CA PRO A 188 3.85 -41.51 -16.56
C PRO A 188 5.14 -42.22 -16.95
N TYR A 189 6.02 -41.55 -17.68
CA TYR A 189 7.32 -42.05 -18.08
C TYR A 189 8.44 -41.76 -17.08
N ASP A 190 8.33 -40.65 -16.35
CA ASP A 190 9.21 -40.25 -15.27
C ASP A 190 8.46 -39.31 -14.31
N VAL A 191 8.73 -39.40 -13.01
CA VAL A 191 8.04 -38.64 -11.97
C VAL A 191 9.00 -38.27 -10.85
N PHE A 192 9.02 -37.00 -10.50
CA PHE A 192 9.78 -36.44 -9.39
C PHE A 192 8.86 -35.72 -8.42
N ILE A 193 9.17 -35.82 -7.14
CA ILE A 193 8.47 -35.12 -6.07
C ILE A 193 9.51 -34.42 -5.21
N ALA A 194 9.37 -33.11 -5.04
CA ALA A 194 10.29 -32.31 -4.24
C ALA A 194 9.52 -31.49 -3.20
N PRO A 195 10.13 -31.20 -2.03
CA PRO A 195 9.64 -30.16 -1.15
C PRO A 195 9.52 -28.83 -1.91
N PHE A 196 8.48 -28.07 -1.60
CA PHE A 196 8.29 -26.72 -2.13
C PHE A 196 8.58 -25.70 -1.03
N ASP A 197 9.73 -25.05 -1.16
CA ASP A 197 10.19 -24.03 -0.22
C ASP A 197 9.52 -22.69 -0.55
N LYS A 198 8.62 -22.28 0.34
CA LYS A 198 7.81 -21.06 0.21
C LYS A 198 8.47 -19.86 0.86
N GLU A 199 8.46 -18.73 0.17
CA GLU A 199 8.74 -17.42 0.75
C GLU A 199 7.44 -16.63 0.90
N VAL A 200 6.97 -16.48 2.13
CA VAL A 200 5.76 -15.75 2.46
C VAL A 200 6.13 -14.39 3.02
N ALA A 201 5.61 -13.31 2.41
CA ALA A 201 5.67 -11.99 3.03
C ALA A 201 4.51 -11.78 3.97
N VAL A 202 4.87 -11.15 5.09
CA VAL A 202 3.94 -10.62 6.07
C VAL A 202 4.01 -9.10 6.04
N PRO A 203 2.93 -8.39 6.42
CA PRO A 203 2.93 -6.95 6.54
C PRO A 203 4.06 -6.44 7.46
N GLN A 204 4.72 -5.37 7.04
CA GLN A 204 5.85 -4.78 7.76
C GLN A 204 5.52 -3.35 8.18
N LEU A 205 4.75 -3.21 9.25
CA LEU A 205 4.28 -1.90 9.71
C LEU A 205 5.31 -1.17 10.56
N SER A 206 5.48 0.13 10.26
CA SER A 206 6.22 1.06 11.09
C SER A 206 5.36 2.27 11.45
N VAL A 207 5.63 2.85 12.61
CA VAL A 207 4.99 4.11 13.03
C VAL A 207 6.07 5.11 13.43
N GLN A 208 5.99 6.30 12.87
CA GLN A 208 6.87 7.42 13.15
C GLN A 208 6.08 8.52 13.85
N ALA A 209 6.67 9.10 14.88
CA ALA A 209 6.10 10.20 15.64
C ALA A 209 7.22 11.13 16.10
N PRO A 210 6.92 12.40 16.44
CA PRO A 210 7.93 13.30 16.99
C PRO A 210 8.59 12.71 18.24
N LYS A 211 9.92 12.81 18.36
CA LYS A 211 10.64 12.30 19.55
C LYS A 211 10.19 13.01 20.85
N ARG A 212 9.70 14.24 20.74
CA ARG A 212 9.28 15.10 21.85
C ARG A 212 8.10 15.97 21.41
N ASP A 213 7.16 16.20 22.32
CA ASP A 213 6.08 17.16 22.10
C ASP A 213 5.64 17.84 23.41
N ARG A 214 4.94 18.97 23.31
CA ARG A 214 4.44 19.76 24.43
C ARG A 214 2.93 19.99 24.33
N LEU A 215 2.18 19.49 25.31
CA LEU A 215 0.72 19.53 25.32
C LEU A 215 0.17 20.41 26.46
N VAL A 216 -1.03 20.94 26.28
CA VAL A 216 -1.73 21.63 27.37
C VAL A 216 -2.30 20.59 28.34
N LYS A 217 -2.01 20.72 29.63
CA LYS A 217 -2.42 19.75 30.64
C LYS A 217 -3.95 19.57 30.66
N LYS A 218 -4.43 18.33 30.76
CA LYS A 218 -5.85 17.92 30.78
C LYS A 218 -6.65 18.23 29.50
N VAL A 219 -6.00 18.63 28.40
CA VAL A 219 -6.65 18.88 27.10
C VAL A 219 -6.27 17.75 26.15
N TRP A 220 -7.21 17.34 25.29
CA TRP A 220 -6.92 16.42 24.19
C TRP A 220 -6.19 17.19 23.08
N THR A 221 -5.03 16.71 22.67
CA THR A 221 -4.18 17.33 21.65
C THR A 221 -3.75 16.27 20.64
N ARG A 222 -3.66 16.64 19.37
CA ARG A 222 -3.26 15.74 18.28
C ARG A 222 -1.74 15.58 18.25
N ILE A 223 -1.27 14.34 18.21
CA ILE A 223 0.14 14.00 17.96
C ILE A 223 0.22 13.50 16.52
N PRO A 224 0.96 14.18 15.61
CA PRO A 224 1.10 13.70 14.25
C PRO A 224 1.85 12.37 14.25
N VAL A 225 1.35 11.42 13.47
CA VAL A 225 1.97 10.13 13.23
C VAL A 225 2.00 9.84 11.74
N LYS A 226 3.08 9.20 11.29
CA LYS A 226 3.18 8.60 9.96
C LYS A 226 3.25 7.09 10.11
N VAL A 227 2.42 6.36 9.39
CA VAL A 227 2.37 4.90 9.39
C VAL A 227 2.77 4.44 8.00
N ALA A 228 3.66 3.45 7.91
CA ALA A 228 4.12 2.92 6.63
C ALA A 228 4.12 1.40 6.66
N ASN A 229 3.76 0.79 5.54
CA ASN A 229 3.92 -0.64 5.29
C ASN A 229 5.10 -0.85 4.36
N ALA A 230 6.22 -1.37 4.89
CA ALA A 230 7.43 -1.62 4.11
C ALA A 230 7.40 -2.95 3.34
N ALA A 231 6.31 -3.72 3.44
CA ALA A 231 6.18 -4.97 2.70
C ALA A 231 6.07 -4.68 1.19
N PRO A 232 6.48 -5.64 0.32
CA PRO A 232 6.36 -5.49 -1.12
C PRO A 232 4.93 -5.22 -1.59
N GLU A 233 4.79 -4.70 -2.81
CA GLU A 233 3.50 -4.51 -3.48
C GLU A 233 2.67 -5.81 -3.45
N GLY A 234 1.37 -5.67 -3.21
CA GLY A 234 0.45 -6.79 -2.97
C GLY A 234 0.30 -7.16 -1.49
N VAL A 235 1.33 -6.98 -0.66
CA VAL A 235 1.30 -7.40 0.75
C VAL A 235 0.65 -6.34 1.64
N ASP A 236 -0.68 -6.29 1.60
CA ASP A 236 -1.47 -5.28 2.31
C ASP A 236 -1.62 -5.60 3.81
N ALA A 237 -1.59 -4.55 4.63
CA ALA A 237 -1.95 -4.62 6.04
C ALA A 237 -3.42 -4.21 6.23
N ARG A 238 -4.19 -4.96 7.02
CA ARG A 238 -5.62 -4.69 7.25
C ARG A 238 -5.96 -4.42 8.70
N ASP A 239 -7.03 -3.67 8.95
CA ASP A 239 -7.44 -3.26 10.29
C ASP A 239 -6.27 -2.62 11.07
N VAL A 240 -5.48 -1.82 10.37
CA VAL A 240 -4.31 -1.14 10.92
C VAL A 240 -4.79 -0.08 11.90
N VAL A 241 -4.27 -0.16 13.13
CA VAL A 241 -4.58 0.78 14.19
C VAL A 241 -3.30 1.20 14.89
N VAL A 242 -3.16 2.50 15.15
CA VAL A 242 -2.14 3.04 16.04
C VAL A 242 -2.75 3.27 17.42
N THR A 243 -2.32 2.47 18.38
CA THR A 243 -2.69 2.62 19.79
C THR A 243 -1.57 3.28 20.59
N GLY A 244 -1.85 3.70 21.81
CA GLY A 244 -0.82 4.25 22.68
C GLY A 244 -1.07 4.05 24.16
N THR A 245 0.01 3.90 24.91
CA THR A 245 0.01 3.70 26.35
C THR A 245 1.06 4.59 27.03
N GLY A 246 0.89 4.84 28.33
CA GLY A 246 1.89 5.59 29.10
C GLY A 246 1.38 6.11 30.44
N LYS A 247 2.22 6.03 31.48
CA LYS A 247 1.88 6.56 32.80
C LYS A 247 1.75 8.08 32.73
N GLY A 248 0.56 8.61 33.00
CA GLY A 248 0.31 10.05 33.02
C GLY A 248 -0.19 10.64 31.69
N VAL A 249 -0.59 9.80 30.73
CA VAL A 249 -1.23 10.19 29.48
C VAL A 249 -2.44 9.29 29.21
N LYS A 250 -3.54 9.86 28.71
CA LYS A 250 -4.66 9.13 28.12
C LYS A 250 -4.58 9.27 26.61
N VAL A 251 -4.92 8.22 25.89
CA VAL A 251 -4.77 8.16 24.43
C VAL A 251 -6.09 7.71 23.81
N ARG A 252 -6.42 8.23 22.62
CA ARG A 252 -7.41 7.62 21.72
C ARG A 252 -6.68 7.12 20.48
N PRO A 253 -7.03 5.91 19.99
CA PRO A 253 -6.36 5.33 18.85
C PRO A 253 -6.57 6.14 17.58
N PHE A 254 -5.68 5.93 16.62
CA PHE A 254 -5.84 6.36 15.24
C PHE A 254 -6.12 5.11 14.39
N GLU A 255 -7.31 5.05 13.80
CA GLU A 255 -7.72 3.99 12.89
C GLU A 255 -7.24 4.34 11.49
N VAL A 256 -6.35 3.51 10.94
CA VAL A 256 -5.82 3.66 9.58
C VAL A 256 -6.70 2.88 8.59
N GLY A 257 -7.11 1.67 8.96
CA GLY A 257 -7.87 0.78 8.06
C GLY A 257 -6.92 -0.10 7.24
N THR A 258 -7.04 -0.08 5.92
CA THR A 258 -6.15 -0.84 5.03
C THR A 258 -4.97 0.04 4.60
N LEU A 259 -3.77 -0.54 4.58
CA LEU A 259 -2.55 0.11 4.10
C LEU A 259 -1.82 -0.84 3.15
N GLU A 260 -1.77 -0.46 1.88
CA GLU A 260 -1.19 -1.27 0.79
C GLU A 260 0.32 -1.48 1.00
N GLY A 261 0.87 -2.50 0.34
CA GLY A 261 2.33 -2.71 0.28
C GLY A 261 3.06 -1.48 -0.26
N LEU A 262 4.23 -1.15 0.32
CA LEU A 262 5.04 0.03 0.02
C LEU A 262 4.35 1.39 0.25
N ASP A 263 3.15 1.40 0.83
CA ASP A 263 2.37 2.61 1.05
C ASP A 263 2.61 3.25 2.42
N ASP A 264 2.31 4.54 2.51
CA ASP A 264 2.33 5.27 3.76
C ASP A 264 1.14 6.23 3.92
N THR A 265 0.81 6.52 5.17
CA THR A 265 -0.28 7.43 5.51
C THR A 265 0.05 8.26 6.73
N GLU A 266 -0.48 9.48 6.76
CA GLU A 266 -0.32 10.41 7.87
C GLU A 266 -1.63 10.61 8.61
N GLY A 267 -1.55 10.73 9.93
CA GLY A 267 -2.72 10.99 10.76
C GLY A 267 -2.36 11.47 12.15
N TYR A 268 -3.30 11.31 13.08
CA TYR A 268 -3.18 11.87 14.42
C TYR A 268 -3.64 10.91 15.50
N VAL A 269 -2.76 10.68 16.48
CA VAL A 269 -3.13 10.06 17.75
C VAL A 269 -3.53 11.16 18.73
N TRP A 270 -4.70 11.04 19.35
CA TRP A 270 -5.12 12.01 20.37
C TRP A 270 -4.53 11.66 21.72
N ALA A 271 -3.78 12.58 22.31
CA ALA A 271 -3.17 12.43 23.63
C ALA A 271 -3.67 13.49 24.60
N ARG A 272 -3.87 13.10 25.87
CA ARG A 272 -4.22 14.00 26.97
C ARG A 272 -3.31 13.76 28.16
N LEU A 273 -2.45 14.73 28.46
CA LEU A 273 -1.58 14.69 29.64
C LEU A 273 -2.40 14.81 30.93
N THR A 274 -2.24 13.84 31.83
CA THR A 274 -2.74 13.89 33.21
C THR A 274 -1.65 14.31 34.20
N ARG A 275 -0.37 14.15 33.84
CA ARG A 275 0.81 14.58 34.61
C ARG A 275 1.62 15.65 33.86
N PRO A 276 2.50 16.41 34.56
CA PRO A 276 3.34 17.43 33.91
C PRO A 276 4.31 16.92 32.84
N LYS A 277 4.69 15.63 32.94
CA LYS A 277 5.58 14.91 32.04
C LYS A 277 5.06 13.48 31.90
N ALA A 278 5.19 12.89 30.72
CA ALA A 278 4.88 11.49 30.45
C ALA A 278 5.72 11.00 29.25
N THR A 279 5.84 9.68 29.11
CA THR A 279 6.28 9.06 27.86
C THR A 279 5.07 8.34 27.27
N LEU A 280 4.73 8.68 26.04
CA LEU A 280 3.72 8.00 25.25
C LEU A 280 4.42 6.95 24.40
N SER A 281 4.12 5.67 24.62
CA SER A 281 4.53 4.57 23.77
C SER A 281 3.42 4.31 22.76
N LEU A 282 3.75 4.40 21.48
CA LEU A 282 2.84 4.11 20.38
C LEU A 282 3.13 2.73 19.82
N VAL A 283 2.08 2.01 19.45
CA VAL A 283 2.16 0.71 18.78
C VAL A 283 1.26 0.78 17.56
N VAL A 284 1.81 0.46 16.40
CA VAL A 284 0.99 0.13 15.22
C VAL A 284 0.77 -1.37 15.19
N SER A 285 -0.47 -1.77 15.00
CA SER A 285 -0.90 -3.16 14.98
C SER A 285 -1.79 -3.47 13.79
N GLU A 286 -1.71 -4.70 13.33
CA GLU A 286 -2.63 -5.30 12.37
C GLU A 286 -3.46 -6.36 13.09
N LYS A 287 -4.80 -6.29 13.04
CA LYS A 287 -5.69 -7.25 13.75
C LYS A 287 -5.33 -7.49 15.23
N GLY A 288 -4.73 -6.49 15.88
CA GLY A 288 -4.28 -6.55 17.27
C GLY A 288 -2.84 -7.06 17.48
N GLU A 289 -2.17 -7.59 16.45
CA GLU A 289 -0.76 -7.98 16.52
C GLU A 289 0.16 -6.76 16.36
N ALA A 290 1.11 -6.60 17.28
CA ALA A 290 1.98 -5.43 17.32
C ALA A 290 3.17 -5.56 16.36
N LEU A 291 3.16 -4.81 15.26
CA LEU A 291 4.16 -4.90 14.19
C LEU A 291 5.19 -3.75 14.22
N GLY A 292 4.84 -2.59 14.80
CA GLY A 292 5.74 -1.45 14.88
C GLY A 292 5.56 -0.62 16.15
N ARG A 293 6.62 0.07 16.58
CA ARG A 293 6.62 0.84 17.84
C ARG A 293 7.31 2.18 17.69
N SER A 294 6.82 3.17 18.43
CA SER A 294 7.45 4.48 18.57
C SER A 294 7.26 5.05 19.97
N SER A 295 7.98 6.11 20.31
CA SER A 295 7.79 6.78 21.60
C SER A 295 7.94 8.29 21.51
N VAL A 296 7.10 8.99 22.26
CA VAL A 296 7.05 10.45 22.33
C VAL A 296 7.23 10.90 23.77
N LYS A 297 8.27 11.71 24.03
CA LYS A 297 8.44 12.35 25.35
C LYS A 297 7.54 13.58 25.43
N LEU A 298 6.51 13.50 26.26
CA LEU A 298 5.51 14.56 26.43
C LEU A 298 5.83 15.44 27.64
N ARG A 299 5.69 16.75 27.46
CA ARG A 299 5.77 17.74 28.54
C ARG A 299 4.56 18.67 28.49
N THR A 300 4.27 19.30 29.61
CA THR A 300 3.25 20.35 29.66
C THR A 300 3.77 21.66 29.05
N ARG A 301 2.91 22.34 28.29
CA ARG A 301 3.07 23.77 27.93
C ARG A 301 1.97 24.63 28.57
N PRO A 302 2.22 25.93 28.79
CA PRO A 302 1.16 26.88 29.08
C PRO A 302 0.07 26.86 28.00
N ALA A 303 -1.17 27.11 28.41
CA ALA A 303 -2.25 27.30 27.45
C ALA A 303 -2.02 28.63 26.70
N PRO A 304 -2.25 28.67 25.37
CA PRO A 304 -2.24 29.92 24.63
C PRO A 304 -3.34 30.86 25.12
N ALA A 305 -3.20 32.15 24.80
CA ALA A 305 -4.23 33.14 25.10
C ALA A 305 -5.53 32.78 24.36
N PRO A 306 -6.70 32.79 25.02
CA PRO A 306 -7.95 32.39 24.39
C PRO A 306 -8.36 33.37 23.27
N PRO A 307 -9.13 32.90 22.27
CA PRO A 307 -9.68 33.80 21.25
C PRO A 307 -10.63 34.83 21.86
N ARG A 308 -10.57 36.07 21.37
CA ARG A 308 -11.48 37.13 21.81
C ARG A 308 -12.89 36.84 21.31
N ALA A 309 -13.86 37.08 22.18
CA ALA A 309 -15.26 37.00 21.82
C ALA A 309 -15.63 38.03 20.75
N GLY A 310 -16.59 37.67 19.89
CA GLY A 310 -17.07 38.50 18.79
C GLY A 310 -17.28 37.71 17.50
N SER A 311 -17.61 38.42 16.43
CA SER A 311 -17.79 37.86 15.09
C SER A 311 -16.46 37.70 14.39
N TRP A 312 -16.33 36.63 13.63
CA TRP A 312 -15.14 36.25 12.85
C TRP A 312 -15.57 36.02 11.41
N SER A 313 -14.70 36.38 10.47
CA SER A 313 -14.97 36.13 9.05
C SER A 313 -13.72 35.96 8.22
N ALA A 314 -13.87 35.24 7.12
CA ALA A 314 -12.98 35.18 5.97
C ALA A 314 -13.84 35.27 4.68
N SER A 315 -13.22 35.13 3.50
CA SER A 315 -13.99 35.00 2.26
C SER A 315 -14.89 33.76 2.34
N GLY A 316 -16.21 33.93 2.17
CA GLY A 316 -17.18 32.83 2.23
C GLY A 316 -17.34 32.16 3.60
N VAL A 317 -16.67 32.63 4.67
CA VAL A 317 -16.73 32.02 6.01
C VAL A 317 -17.14 33.04 7.05
N ASP A 318 -18.09 32.68 7.91
CA ASP A 318 -18.50 33.45 9.07
C ASP A 318 -18.79 32.58 10.29
N PHE A 319 -18.46 33.07 11.48
CA PHE A 319 -18.81 32.45 12.75
C PHE A 319 -18.69 33.44 13.92
N THR A 320 -19.26 33.09 15.08
CA THR A 320 -19.12 33.87 16.31
C THR A 320 -18.41 33.07 17.39
N VAL A 321 -17.44 33.70 18.07
CA VAL A 321 -16.86 33.16 19.30
C VAL A 321 -17.59 33.76 20.49
N ARG A 322 -18.32 32.93 21.24
CA ARG A 322 -19.05 33.37 22.45
C ARG A 322 -19.10 32.26 23.50
N GLY A 323 -18.68 32.59 24.72
CA GLY A 323 -18.67 31.64 25.85
C GLY A 323 -17.73 30.45 25.63
N GLY A 324 -16.57 30.67 24.99
CA GLY A 324 -15.60 29.61 24.69
C GLY A 324 -16.07 28.60 23.64
N LYS A 325 -17.02 28.98 22.78
CA LYS A 325 -17.56 28.14 21.71
C LYS A 325 -17.56 28.89 20.39
N VAL A 326 -17.38 28.17 19.29
CA VAL A 326 -17.72 28.60 17.93
C VAL A 326 -19.21 28.34 17.72
N ARG A 327 -19.94 29.37 17.31
CA ARG A 327 -21.39 29.34 17.07
C ARG A 327 -21.72 29.90 15.69
N GLY A 328 -22.76 29.34 15.08
CA GLY A 328 -23.25 29.80 13.77
C GLY A 328 -22.15 29.77 12.72
N PHE A 329 -21.37 28.69 12.69
CA PHE A 329 -20.37 28.54 11.64
C PHE A 329 -21.07 28.31 10.32
N SER A 330 -20.66 29.06 9.31
CA SER A 330 -21.15 29.00 7.94
C SER A 330 -19.96 29.12 6.98
N ILE A 331 -19.93 28.27 5.95
CA ILE A 331 -18.95 28.32 4.87
C ILE A 331 -19.64 28.11 3.52
N GLN A 332 -19.33 28.97 2.55
CA GLN A 332 -19.69 28.80 1.15
C GLN A 332 -18.48 28.23 0.40
N THR A 333 -18.60 27.02 -0.15
CA THR A 333 -17.49 26.35 -0.85
C THR A 333 -17.97 25.50 -2.02
N GLN A 334 -17.05 25.19 -2.93
CA GLN A 334 -17.31 24.32 -4.07
C GLN A 334 -17.45 22.87 -3.62
N THR A 335 -18.52 22.24 -4.08
CA THR A 335 -18.84 20.84 -3.83
C THR A 335 -18.79 20.10 -5.14
N ARG A 336 -18.03 19.02 -5.18
CA ARG A 336 -17.98 18.11 -6.31
C ARG A 336 -18.79 16.87 -5.95
N CYS A 337 -19.77 16.52 -6.78
CA CYS A 337 -20.60 15.33 -6.62
C CYS A 337 -20.46 14.41 -7.83
N GLY A 338 -20.76 13.13 -7.65
CA GLY A 338 -20.65 12.12 -8.70
C GLY A 338 -19.25 11.55 -8.86
N GLY A 339 -19.18 10.51 -9.68
CA GLY A 339 -17.99 9.77 -10.03
C GLY A 339 -18.40 8.57 -10.87
N TYR A 340 -17.44 7.99 -11.61
CA TYR A 340 -17.73 6.96 -12.61
C TYR A 340 -18.78 5.92 -12.15
N PRO A 341 -19.83 5.67 -12.95
CA PRO A 341 -20.02 6.10 -14.35
C PRO A 341 -20.57 7.52 -14.55
N ASP A 342 -21.05 8.19 -13.51
CA ASP A 342 -21.65 9.52 -13.63
C ASP A 342 -20.59 10.62 -13.78
N LEU A 343 -20.84 11.59 -14.65
CA LEU A 343 -19.97 12.76 -14.81
C LEU A 343 -19.98 13.59 -13.53
N PRO A 344 -18.80 13.95 -12.99
CA PRO A 344 -18.73 14.76 -11.78
C PRO A 344 -19.29 16.16 -12.04
N THR A 345 -20.20 16.61 -11.19
CA THR A 345 -20.78 17.97 -11.23
C THR A 345 -20.19 18.81 -10.11
N THR A 346 -19.94 20.10 -10.36
CA THR A 346 -19.47 21.05 -9.33
C THR A 346 -20.52 22.12 -9.08
N THR A 347 -20.89 22.32 -7.82
CA THR A 347 -21.83 23.35 -7.37
C THR A 347 -21.29 24.08 -6.16
N THR A 348 -21.57 25.38 -6.04
CA THR A 348 -21.23 26.13 -4.82
C THR A 348 -22.36 25.97 -3.80
N ASN A 349 -22.06 25.39 -2.65
CA ASN A 349 -23.03 25.18 -1.58
C ASN A 349 -22.61 25.93 -0.31
N THR A 350 -23.61 26.27 0.51
CA THR A 350 -23.38 26.81 1.86
C THR A 350 -23.60 25.69 2.87
N TYR A 351 -22.60 25.50 3.74
CA TYR A 351 -22.62 24.54 4.82
C TYR A 351 -22.63 25.26 6.16
N SER A 352 -23.42 24.74 7.09
CA SER A 352 -23.35 25.12 8.50
C SER A 352 -22.68 24.03 9.33
N PHE A 353 -22.16 24.39 10.49
CA PHE A 353 -21.62 23.41 11.44
C PHE A 353 -22.16 23.63 12.86
N VAL A 354 -22.38 22.53 13.57
CA VAL A 354 -22.88 22.57 14.96
C VAL A 354 -22.01 23.42 15.89
N THR A 355 -22.65 24.01 16.91
CA THR A 355 -21.94 24.78 17.94
C THR A 355 -20.91 23.89 18.64
N THR A 356 -19.64 24.28 18.56
CA THR A 356 -18.51 23.44 18.99
C THR A 356 -17.66 24.19 20.02
N ALA A 357 -17.26 23.50 21.09
CA ALA A 357 -16.44 24.08 22.15
C ALA A 357 -14.99 24.28 21.69
N ILE A 358 -14.37 25.38 22.12
CA ILE A 358 -12.96 25.70 21.86
C ILE A 358 -12.15 25.13 23.03
N PRO A 359 -11.31 24.11 22.81
CA PRO A 359 -10.48 23.57 23.87
C PRO A 359 -9.39 24.56 24.30
N ARG A 360 -8.81 24.37 25.49
CA ARG A 360 -7.82 25.31 26.06
C ARG A 360 -6.48 25.35 25.30
N ASN A 361 -6.22 24.44 24.37
CA ASN A 361 -5.07 24.51 23.47
C ASN A 361 -5.35 25.33 22.20
N ASN A 362 -6.55 25.94 22.08
CA ASN A 362 -6.99 26.72 20.92
C ASN A 362 -7.11 25.92 19.61
N GLU A 363 -7.10 24.59 19.68
CA GLU A 363 -7.31 23.71 18.53
C GLU A 363 -8.69 23.06 18.66
N LEU A 364 -9.64 23.54 17.88
CA LEU A 364 -10.97 22.97 17.75
C LEU A 364 -10.94 21.92 16.64
N VAL A 365 -11.41 20.71 16.96
CA VAL A 365 -11.72 19.68 15.97
C VAL A 365 -13.12 19.18 16.30
N GLY A 366 -14.05 19.43 15.39
CA GLY A 366 -15.44 19.00 15.47
C GLY A 366 -15.74 17.97 14.39
N THR A 367 -16.60 17.02 14.72
CA THR A 367 -17.18 16.08 13.77
C THR A 367 -18.69 16.13 13.91
N GLU A 368 -19.37 16.23 12.79
CA GLU A 368 -20.82 16.15 12.68
C GLU A 368 -21.15 15.02 11.72
N ARG A 369 -21.98 14.07 12.14
CA ARG A 369 -22.38 12.92 11.33
C ARG A 369 -23.88 12.78 11.37
N LYS A 370 -24.48 12.60 10.21
CA LYS A 370 -25.88 12.21 10.05
C LYS A 370 -25.91 10.82 9.44
N GLU A 371 -26.54 9.89 10.14
CA GLU A 371 -26.69 8.51 9.71
C GLU A 371 -28.08 8.28 9.13
N GLY A 372 -28.16 7.47 8.06
CA GLY A 372 -29.41 7.00 7.47
C GLY A 372 -30.04 7.89 6.39
N GLY A 373 -30.55 7.22 5.34
CA GLY A 373 -31.28 7.82 4.22
C GLY A 373 -30.41 8.58 3.21
N ASP A 374 -31.08 9.23 2.24
CA ASP A 374 -30.44 10.02 1.17
C ASP A 374 -29.69 11.26 1.67
N ALA A 375 -29.75 11.54 2.96
CA ALA A 375 -29.09 12.68 3.60
C ALA A 375 -27.93 12.26 4.53
N ALA A 376 -27.39 11.06 4.38
CA ALA A 376 -26.23 10.63 5.17
C ALA A 376 -25.00 11.46 4.81
N TYR A 377 -24.33 12.04 5.82
CA TYR A 377 -23.10 12.80 5.62
C TYR A 377 -22.18 12.76 6.83
N SER A 378 -20.91 13.09 6.61
CA SER A 378 -19.94 13.42 7.64
C SER A 378 -19.29 14.76 7.31
N ALA A 379 -19.30 15.68 8.27
CA ALA A 379 -18.63 16.97 8.18
C ALA A 379 -17.59 17.10 9.30
N TYR A 380 -16.48 17.75 8.98
CA TYR A 380 -15.36 17.97 9.87
C TYR A 380 -15.00 19.45 9.85
N LEU A 381 -14.84 20.02 11.05
CA LEU A 381 -14.41 21.40 11.23
C LEU A 381 -13.14 21.42 12.08
N GLU A 382 -12.07 21.93 11.51
CA GLU A 382 -10.81 22.14 12.20
C GLU A 382 -10.50 23.64 12.26
N ILE A 383 -10.26 24.18 13.45
CA ILE A 383 -9.87 25.58 13.64
C ILE A 383 -8.73 25.66 14.65
N GLU A 384 -7.63 26.31 14.27
CA GLU A 384 -6.57 26.72 15.17
C GLU A 384 -6.62 28.25 15.37
N PHE A 385 -6.85 28.69 16.61
CA PHE A 385 -6.75 30.10 16.98
C PHE A 385 -5.28 30.47 17.25
N VAL A 386 -4.56 30.78 16.17
CA VAL A 386 -3.15 31.21 16.19
C VAL A 386 -2.92 32.50 17.00
N SER A 387 -3.92 33.35 17.15
CA SER A 387 -3.88 34.50 18.07
C SER A 387 -5.27 34.82 18.62
N PRO A 388 -5.39 35.75 19.60
CA PRO A 388 -6.69 36.18 20.09
C PRO A 388 -7.62 36.79 19.02
N THR A 389 -7.11 37.13 17.83
CA THR A 389 -7.84 37.80 16.75
C THR A 389 -7.66 37.16 15.36
N LYS A 390 -6.85 36.10 15.24
CA LYS A 390 -6.60 35.37 13.98
C LYS A 390 -6.79 33.86 14.20
N ALA A 391 -7.46 33.23 13.25
CA ALA A 391 -7.69 31.79 13.20
C ALA A 391 -7.41 31.26 11.81
N VAL A 392 -6.90 30.03 11.73
CA VAL A 392 -6.79 29.26 10.49
C VAL A 392 -7.62 28.01 10.65
N GLY A 393 -8.22 27.52 9.57
CA GLY A 393 -9.08 26.36 9.67
C GLY A 393 -9.27 25.63 8.35
N LYS A 394 -9.89 24.47 8.46
CA LYS A 394 -10.29 23.61 7.35
C LYS A 394 -11.68 23.08 7.62
N PHE A 395 -12.52 23.12 6.60
CA PHE A 395 -13.81 22.46 6.59
C PHE A 395 -13.76 21.33 5.56
N SER A 396 -14.31 20.17 5.93
CA SER A 396 -14.48 19.05 5.02
C SER A 396 -15.90 18.49 5.15
N TYR A 397 -16.53 18.17 4.05
CA TYR A 397 -17.85 17.55 3.97
C TYR A 397 -17.78 16.36 3.01
N TYR A 398 -18.34 15.23 3.45
CA TYR A 398 -18.49 14.00 2.69
C TYR A 398 -19.96 13.58 2.78
N GLY A 399 -20.67 13.73 1.67
CA GLY A 399 -22.12 13.53 1.58
C GLY A 399 -22.52 12.35 0.71
N PRO A 400 -23.82 12.21 0.43
CA PRO A 400 -24.35 11.18 -0.47
C PRO A 400 -23.85 11.39 -1.90
N ALA A 401 -24.02 10.39 -2.77
CA ALA A 401 -23.66 10.46 -4.20
C ALA A 401 -22.20 10.90 -4.46
N ARG A 402 -21.27 10.51 -3.56
CA ARG A 402 -19.84 10.87 -3.63
C ARG A 402 -19.61 12.40 -3.63
N CYS A 403 -20.50 13.16 -2.98
CA CYS A 403 -20.33 14.60 -2.80
C CYS A 403 -19.21 14.89 -1.81
N VAL A 404 -18.22 15.68 -2.23
CA VAL A 404 -17.08 16.12 -1.43
C VAL A 404 -16.92 17.63 -1.55
N ALA A 405 -16.75 18.29 -0.41
CA ALA A 405 -16.36 19.69 -0.33
C ALA A 405 -15.24 19.83 0.70
N VAL A 406 -14.11 20.43 0.32
CA VAL A 406 -12.97 20.63 1.21
C VAL A 406 -12.40 22.01 0.97
N ASP A 407 -12.31 22.82 2.03
CA ASP A 407 -11.83 24.19 1.92
C ASP A 407 -11.04 24.63 3.14
N GLY A 408 -10.02 25.44 2.90
CA GLY A 408 -9.18 26.04 3.92
C GLY A 408 -9.49 27.53 4.07
N PHE A 409 -9.45 28.06 5.29
CA PHE A 409 -9.74 29.48 5.52
C PHE A 409 -8.82 30.12 6.56
N SER A 410 -8.67 31.43 6.45
CA SER A 410 -7.99 32.28 7.42
C SER A 410 -8.93 33.38 7.88
N ALA A 411 -9.51 33.22 9.06
CA ALA A 411 -10.49 34.15 9.61
C ALA A 411 -9.85 35.17 10.54
N LYS A 412 -10.39 36.40 10.51
CA LYS A 412 -10.04 37.46 11.45
C LYS A 412 -11.28 37.87 12.25
N ARG A 413 -11.06 38.30 13.49
CA ARG A 413 -12.12 38.93 14.29
C ARG A 413 -12.53 40.26 13.64
N LYS A 414 -13.82 40.46 13.41
CA LYS A 414 -14.40 41.75 13.02
C LYS A 414 -14.19 42.76 14.15
N ARG A 415 -13.80 43.98 13.80
CA ARG A 415 -13.46 45.02 14.79
C ARG A 415 -14.66 45.35 15.66
#